data_AF-A0A0C9QMX6-F1
#
_entry.id   AF-A0A0C9QMX6-F1
#
_cell.length_a   1.000
_cell.length_b   1.000
_cell.length_c   1.000
_cell.angle_alpha   90.00
_cell.angle_beta   90.00
_cell.angle_gamma   90.00
#
_symmetry.space_group_name_H-M   'P 1'
#
loop_
_entity.id
_entity.type
_entity.pdbx_description
1 polymer ?
#
loop_
_entity_poly.entity_id
_entity_poly.type
_entity_poly.pdbx_seq_one_letter_code
_entity_poly.pdbx_strand_id
1 'polypeptide(L)'
;KRIIFEKEAEVDALKQSLVFIKGVEAQALFNFLINCKSAVAVTGALAGVPPTLLAPIAFHGATLKPLKVRESTVRVDKEKFHSLEIKGPLLPHILPSLCHLMRSSHLEQFSVSFAQLSSTNAFSAAEFDD
;
A
#
# COMPACT_ATOMS: atom_id res chain seq x y z
N LYS A 1 9.59 -8.76 27.89
CA LYS A 1 8.73 -7.57 28.17
C LYS A 1 8.71 -6.72 26.92
N ARG A 2 7.56 -6.60 26.25
CA ARG A 2 7.40 -5.67 25.11
C ARG A 2 7.29 -4.28 25.74
N ILE A 3 8.31 -3.44 25.55
CA ILE A 3 8.21 -2.03 25.94
C ILE A 3 7.35 -1.40 24.86
N ILE A 4 6.13 -0.99 25.23
CA ILE A 4 5.22 -0.28 24.34
C ILE A 4 5.39 1.19 24.70
N PHE A 5 6.00 1.96 23.81
CA PHE A 5 6.08 3.41 23.97
C PHE A 5 4.74 4.01 23.53
N GLU A 6 3.73 3.92 24.40
CA GLU A 6 2.34 4.26 24.08
C GLU A 6 2.20 5.68 23.51
N LYS A 7 2.92 6.66 24.06
CA LYS A 7 2.92 8.06 23.55
C LYS A 7 3.57 8.23 22.17
N GLU A 8 4.62 7.46 21.86
CA GLU A 8 5.27 7.55 20.55
C GLU A 8 4.43 6.82 19.50
N ALA A 9 3.74 5.75 19.91
CA ALA A 9 2.80 5.00 19.07
C ALA A 9 1.46 5.73 18.84
N GLU A 10 1.11 6.76 19.63
CA GLU A 10 -0.12 7.54 19.45
C GLU A 10 -0.18 8.22 18.08
N VAL A 11 0.97 8.57 17.51
CA VAL A 11 1.06 9.21 16.19
C VAL A 11 1.39 8.23 15.06
N ASP A 12 1.69 6.97 15.37
CA ASP A 12 1.93 5.94 14.36
C ASP A 12 0.69 5.76 13.48
N ALA A 13 0.93 5.60 12.18
CA ALA A 13 -0.11 5.48 11.14
C ALA A 13 -1.01 6.72 10.95
N LEU A 14 -0.67 7.87 11.56
CA LEU A 14 -1.29 9.17 11.27
C LEU A 14 -0.52 9.94 10.19
N LYS A 15 -1.15 10.98 9.62
CA LYS A 15 -0.52 11.82 8.58
C LYS A 15 0.79 12.46 9.06
N GLN A 16 0.88 12.82 10.34
CA GLN A 16 2.05 13.48 10.94
C GLN A 16 3.29 12.58 10.96
N SER A 17 3.12 11.25 10.95
CA SER A 17 4.23 10.30 10.93
C SER A 17 4.58 9.83 9.51
N LEU A 18 3.91 10.35 8.48
CA LEU A 18 4.17 9.96 7.09
C LEU A 18 5.24 10.83 6.45
N VAL A 19 6.16 10.16 5.75
CA VAL A 19 7.14 10.80 4.88
C VAL A 19 7.00 10.20 3.49
N PHE A 20 6.87 11.06 2.48
CA PHE A 20 6.80 10.66 1.08
C PHE A 20 8.05 11.14 0.36
N ILE A 21 8.80 10.22 -0.25
CA ILE A 21 10.13 10.47 -0.81
C ILE A 21 10.16 10.05 -2.27
N LYS A 22 10.71 10.90 -3.14
CA LYS A 22 10.82 10.70 -4.59
C LYS A 22 12.27 10.91 -5.03
N GLY A 23 12.56 10.60 -6.29
CA GLY A 23 13.81 11.01 -6.93
C GLY A 23 15.05 10.34 -6.34
N VAL A 24 16.16 11.08 -6.36
CA VAL A 24 17.48 10.60 -5.89
C VAL A 24 17.52 10.41 -4.37
N GLU A 25 16.64 11.11 -3.65
CA GLU A 25 16.48 11.08 -2.21
C GLU A 25 15.95 9.73 -1.73
N ALA A 26 15.21 8.99 -2.58
CA ALA A 26 14.77 7.64 -2.26
C ALA A 26 15.95 6.68 -2.05
N GLN A 27 17.03 6.84 -2.82
CA GLN A 27 18.26 6.06 -2.64
C GLN A 27 18.97 6.43 -1.33
N ALA A 28 18.99 7.72 -0.97
CA ALA A 28 19.57 8.19 0.28
C ALA A 28 18.77 7.65 1.49
N LEU A 29 17.44 7.66 1.44
CA LEU A 29 16.58 7.04 2.44
C LEU A 29 16.84 5.54 2.55
N PHE A 30 16.89 4.83 1.42
CA PHE A 30 17.19 3.40 1.41
C PHE A 30 18.52 3.12 2.10
N ASN A 31 19.57 3.86 1.73
CA ASN A 31 20.89 3.77 2.34
C ASN A 31 20.87 4.12 3.83
N PHE A 32 20.06 5.08 4.26
CA PHE A 32 19.86 5.38 5.67
C PHE A 32 19.21 4.18 6.39
N LEU A 33 18.11 3.64 5.89
CA LEU A 33 17.37 2.55 6.53
C LEU A 33 18.20 1.26 6.67
N ILE A 34 19.04 0.92 5.68
CA ILE A 34 19.91 -0.26 5.76
C ILE A 34 21.06 -0.09 6.77
N ASN A 35 21.52 1.14 7.02
CA ASN A 35 22.66 1.43 7.89
C ASN A 35 22.27 1.94 9.29
N CYS A 36 21.01 2.34 9.46
CA CYS A 36 20.50 2.88 10.72
C CYS A 36 20.09 1.75 11.67
N LYS A 37 21.01 1.37 12.57
CA LYS A 37 20.79 0.29 13.54
C LYS A 37 19.57 0.50 14.45
N SER A 38 19.13 1.75 14.65
CA SER A 38 17.92 2.07 15.42
C SER A 38 16.63 1.90 14.60
N ALA A 39 16.70 1.90 13.27
CA ALA A 39 15.56 1.64 12.40
C ALA A 39 15.34 0.13 12.16
N VAL A 40 16.29 -0.71 12.54
CA VAL A 40 16.27 -2.16 12.31
C VAL A 40 15.94 -2.87 13.62
N ALA A 41 15.04 -3.86 13.59
CA ALA A 41 14.80 -4.67 14.77
C ALA A 41 16.11 -5.36 15.18
N VAL A 42 16.49 -5.25 16.46
CA VAL A 42 17.73 -5.86 16.98
C VAL A 42 17.55 -7.32 17.39
N THR A 43 16.32 -7.78 17.59
CA THR A 43 15.99 -9.15 18.02
C THR A 43 14.67 -9.63 17.40
N GLY A 44 14.44 -10.94 17.39
CA GLY A 44 13.23 -11.56 16.85
C GLY A 44 13.33 -11.95 15.38
N ALA A 45 12.21 -12.38 14.78
CA ALA A 45 12.17 -12.91 13.41
C ALA A 45 12.52 -11.88 12.32
N LEU A 46 12.51 -10.59 12.66
CA LEU A 46 12.88 -9.48 11.78
C LEU A 46 14.23 -8.86 12.19
N ALA A 47 15.02 -9.53 13.04
CA ALA A 47 16.31 -9.02 13.47
C ALA A 47 17.24 -8.79 12.28
N GLY A 48 17.83 -7.59 12.18
CA GLY A 48 18.69 -7.24 11.04
C GLY A 48 17.93 -6.93 9.74
N VAL A 49 16.59 -7.06 9.73
CA VAL A 49 15.76 -6.75 8.56
C VAL A 49 15.33 -5.28 8.62
N PRO A 50 15.70 -4.44 7.65
CA PRO A 50 15.27 -3.05 7.61
C PRO A 50 13.74 -2.93 7.48
N PRO A 51 13.15 -1.79 7.88
CA PRO A 51 11.70 -1.56 7.76
C PRO A 51 11.21 -1.88 6.35
N THR A 52 10.11 -2.60 6.24
CA THR A 52 9.57 -3.02 4.95
C THR A 52 9.09 -1.80 4.17
N LEU A 53 9.81 -1.46 3.09
CA LEU A 53 9.40 -0.42 2.15
C LEU A 53 8.30 -0.97 1.24
N LEU A 54 7.14 -0.32 1.26
CA LEU A 54 6.10 -0.52 0.25
C LEU A 54 6.46 0.37 -0.94
N ALA A 55 6.85 -0.24 -2.06
CA ALA A 55 7.13 0.47 -3.29
C ALA A 55 6.10 0.10 -4.37
N PRO A 56 5.71 1.05 -5.23
CA PRO A 56 4.82 0.80 -6.37
C PRO A 56 5.49 -0.06 -7.46
N ILE A 57 6.83 -0.13 -7.44
CA ILE A 57 7.65 -0.84 -8.41
C ILE A 57 8.54 -1.85 -7.69
N ALA A 58 8.86 -2.94 -8.38
CA ALA A 58 9.86 -3.89 -7.89
C ALA A 58 11.23 -3.19 -7.79
N PHE A 59 11.98 -3.49 -6.74
CA PHE A 59 13.34 -3.00 -6.53
C PHE A 59 14.26 -4.15 -6.12
N HIS A 60 15.58 -3.94 -6.17
CA HIS A 60 16.55 -4.98 -5.82
C HIS A 60 16.37 -5.41 -4.35
N GLY A 61 16.21 -6.71 -4.11
CA GLY A 61 15.91 -7.26 -2.78
C GLY A 61 14.43 -7.21 -2.38
N ALA A 62 13.54 -6.71 -3.25
CA ALA A 62 12.10 -6.77 -3.00
C ALA A 62 11.56 -8.21 -3.14
N THR A 63 10.52 -8.51 -2.36
CA THR A 63 9.69 -9.70 -2.54
C THR A 63 8.34 -9.30 -3.12
N LEU A 64 7.98 -9.85 -4.28
CA LEU A 64 6.65 -9.65 -4.86
C LEU A 64 5.65 -10.60 -4.20
N LYS A 65 4.58 -10.04 -3.64
CA LYS A 65 3.43 -10.81 -3.15
C LYS A 65 2.27 -10.63 -4.13
N PRO A 66 1.78 -11.71 -4.77
CA PRO A 66 0.65 -11.59 -5.68
C PRO A 66 -0.61 -11.16 -4.92
N LEU A 67 -1.41 -10.32 -5.55
CA LEU A 67 -2.76 -10.02 -5.06
C LEU A 67 -3.64 -11.26 -5.29
N LYS A 68 -4.50 -11.56 -4.31
CA LYS A 68 -5.52 -12.59 -4.46
C LYS A 68 -6.65 -12.00 -5.30
N VAL A 69 -6.92 -12.60 -6.44
CA VAL A 69 -7.97 -12.14 -7.35
C VAL A 69 -9.09 -13.18 -7.38
N ARG A 70 -10.33 -12.73 -7.26
CA ARG A 70 -11.52 -13.54 -7.44
C ARG A 70 -12.43 -12.86 -8.44
N GLU A 71 -12.74 -13.56 -9.52
CA GLU A 71 -13.71 -13.12 -10.50
C GLU A 71 -15.03 -13.89 -10.34
N SER A 72 -16.13 -13.23 -10.65
CA SER A 72 -17.44 -13.87 -10.73
C SER A 72 -18.30 -13.21 -11.79
N THR A 73 -19.26 -13.98 -12.30
CA THR A 73 -20.25 -13.50 -13.25
C THR A 73 -21.62 -13.87 -12.71
N VAL A 74 -22.51 -12.90 -12.63
CA VAL A 74 -23.89 -13.09 -12.19
C VAL A 74 -24.82 -12.68 -13.32
N ARG A 75 -25.89 -13.43 -13.55
CA ARG A 75 -26.97 -13.02 -14.45
C ARG A 75 -28.15 -12.57 -13.60
N VAL A 76 -28.63 -11.35 -13.84
CA VAL A 76 -29.87 -10.83 -13.27
C VAL A 76 -30.79 -10.55 -14.45
N ASP A 77 -31.91 -11.25 -14.50
CA ASP A 77 -32.82 -11.28 -15.65
C ASP A 77 -32.12 -11.66 -16.97
N LYS A 78 -31.93 -10.69 -17.87
CA LYS A 78 -31.24 -10.84 -19.16
C LYS A 78 -29.87 -10.18 -19.20
N GLU A 79 -29.47 -9.51 -18.11
CA GLU A 79 -28.20 -8.79 -18.03
C GLU A 79 -27.13 -9.62 -17.32
N LYS A 80 -25.89 -9.48 -17.80
CA LYS A 80 -24.73 -10.20 -17.29
C LYS A 80 -23.83 -9.21 -16.58
N PHE A 81 -23.66 -9.40 -15.28
CA PHE A 81 -22.81 -8.60 -14.42
C PHE A 81 -21.48 -9.33 -14.17
N HIS A 82 -20.40 -8.58 -14.25
CA HIS A 82 -19.04 -9.05 -13.98
C HIS A 82 -18.54 -8.40 -12.69
N SER A 83 -17.97 -9.20 -11.79
CA SER A 83 -17.41 -8.72 -10.54
C SER A 83 -15.98 -9.21 -10.38
N LEU A 84 -15.11 -8.30 -9.97
CA LEU A 84 -13.69 -8.53 -9.72
C LEU A 84 -13.36 -8.10 -8.28
N GLU A 85 -12.96 -9.05 -7.45
CA GLU A 85 -12.51 -8.82 -6.08
C GLU A 85 -10.99 -8.97 -6.01
N ILE A 86 -10.30 -7.89 -5.62
CA ILE A 86 -8.84 -7.85 -5.48
C ILE A 86 -8.51 -7.71 -3.99
N LYS A 87 -7.76 -8.68 -3.45
CA LYS A 87 -7.37 -8.77 -2.04
C LYS A 87 -5.85 -8.73 -1.90
N GLY A 88 -5.36 -7.77 -1.12
CA GLY A 88 -3.94 -7.62 -0.79
C GLY A 88 -3.58 -6.16 -0.60
N PRO A 89 -2.30 -5.85 -0.34
CA PRO A 89 -1.83 -4.48 -0.19
C PRO A 89 -1.94 -3.74 -1.53
N LEU A 90 -2.81 -2.74 -1.58
CA LEU A 90 -2.97 -1.82 -2.70
C LEU A 90 -2.58 -0.41 -2.25
N LEU A 91 -1.65 0.20 -2.96
CA LEU A 91 -1.31 1.60 -2.71
C LEU A 91 -2.37 2.52 -3.37
N PRO A 92 -2.72 3.66 -2.74
CA PRO A 92 -3.81 4.52 -3.22
C PRO A 92 -3.66 5.00 -4.68
N HIS A 93 -2.44 5.25 -5.14
CA HIS A 93 -2.16 5.74 -6.49
C HIS A 93 -2.53 4.75 -7.61
N ILE A 94 -2.79 3.47 -7.29
CA ILE A 94 -3.22 2.47 -8.27
C ILE A 94 -4.70 2.66 -8.65
N LEU A 95 -5.52 3.29 -7.78
CA LEU A 95 -6.96 3.41 -7.99
C LEU A 95 -7.33 4.21 -9.25
N PRO A 96 -6.74 5.40 -9.51
CA PRO A 96 -7.00 6.11 -10.76
C PRO A 96 -6.68 5.28 -12.01
N SER A 97 -5.59 4.50 -11.99
CA SER A 97 -5.20 3.63 -13.10
C SER A 97 -6.19 2.49 -13.32
N LEU A 98 -6.68 1.86 -12.25
CA LEU A 98 -7.73 0.83 -12.35
C LEU A 98 -9.04 1.40 -12.89
N CYS A 99 -9.48 2.54 -12.37
CA CYS A 99 -10.69 3.21 -12.87
C CYS A 99 -10.57 3.61 -14.34
N HIS A 100 -9.38 4.08 -14.76
CA HIS A 100 -9.12 4.41 -16.16
C HIS A 100 -9.20 3.17 -17.06
N LEU A 101 -8.61 2.04 -16.65
CA LEU A 101 -8.69 0.77 -17.36
C LEU A 101 -10.14 0.29 -17.52
N MET A 102 -10.95 0.39 -16.46
CA MET A 102 -12.36 -0.02 -16.52
C MET A 102 -13.14 0.85 -17.51
N ARG A 103 -12.88 2.16 -17.54
CA ARG A 103 -13.49 3.09 -18.50
C ARG A 103 -13.07 2.82 -19.95
N SER A 104 -11.79 2.54 -20.20
CA SER A 104 -11.28 2.32 -21.57
C SER A 104 -11.75 0.98 -22.18
N SER A 105 -12.22 0.05 -21.36
CA SER A 105 -12.64 -1.31 -21.77
C SER A 105 -14.08 -1.40 -22.31
N HIS A 106 -14.73 -0.28 -22.67
CA HIS A 106 -16.16 -0.21 -23.06
C HIS A 106 -17.15 -0.66 -21.95
N LEU A 107 -16.70 -0.76 -20.70
CA LEU A 107 -17.57 -0.94 -19.53
C LEU A 107 -18.08 0.45 -19.12
N GLU A 108 -19.07 0.97 -19.86
CA GLU A 108 -19.61 2.33 -19.62
C GLU A 108 -20.20 2.49 -18.20
N GLN A 109 -20.56 1.37 -17.56
CA GLN A 109 -21.07 1.34 -16.20
C GLN A 109 -20.24 0.38 -15.36
N PHE A 110 -19.57 0.92 -14.34
CA PHE A 110 -18.89 0.14 -13.31
C PHE A 110 -19.10 0.80 -11.95
N SER A 111 -19.03 -0.01 -10.90
CA SER A 111 -18.95 0.46 -9.52
C SER A 111 -17.73 -0.14 -8.86
N VAL A 112 -17.16 0.58 -7.89
CA VAL A 112 -16.02 0.11 -7.11
C VAL A 112 -16.31 0.33 -5.65
N SER A 113 -15.93 -0.63 -4.82
CA SER A 113 -16.04 -0.55 -3.37
C SER A 113 -14.71 -0.97 -2.74
N PHE A 114 -14.35 -0.30 -1.65
CA PHE A 114 -13.06 -0.49 -1.00
C PHE A 114 -13.26 -0.84 0.47
N ALA A 115 -12.46 -1.79 0.96
CA ALA A 115 -12.29 -2.01 2.40
C ALA A 115 -10.95 -1.39 2.81
N GLN A 116 -11.00 -0.36 3.65
CA GLN A 116 -9.80 0.28 4.17
C GLN A 116 -9.35 -0.40 5.47
N LEU A 117 -8.04 -0.52 5.64
CA LEU A 117 -7.44 -0.87 6.92
C LEU A 117 -7.10 0.43 7.65
N SER A 118 -7.62 0.64 8.86
CA SER A 118 -7.49 1.91 9.60
C SER A 118 -6.04 2.39 9.73
N SER A 119 -5.09 1.47 9.93
CA SER A 119 -3.65 1.76 10.02
C SER A 119 -3.00 2.20 8.71
N THR A 120 -3.75 2.29 7.61
CA THR A 120 -3.27 2.70 6.28
C THR A 120 -3.97 3.96 5.77
N ASN A 121 -4.93 4.52 6.52
CA ASN A 121 -5.73 5.66 6.09
C ASN A 121 -4.87 6.88 5.73
N ALA A 122 -3.79 7.12 6.48
CA ALA A 122 -2.92 8.26 6.23
C ALA A 122 -2.29 8.22 4.82
N PHE A 123 -2.02 7.04 4.26
CA PHE A 123 -1.45 6.93 2.90
C PHE A 123 -2.41 7.46 1.83
N SER A 124 -3.73 7.43 2.08
CA SER A 124 -4.73 7.99 1.18
C SER A 124 -4.79 9.53 1.23
N ALA A 125 -4.29 10.13 2.31
CA ALA A 125 -4.24 11.58 2.51
C ALA A 125 -2.84 12.18 2.22
N ALA A 126 -1.92 11.35 1.72
CA ALA A 126 -0.61 11.80 1.25
C ALA A 126 -0.82 12.58 -0.05
N GLU A 127 -1.03 13.89 0.09
CA GLU A 127 -1.19 14.83 -1.01
C GLU A 127 0.14 15.47 -1.39
N PHE A 128 0.18 15.99 -2.61
CA PHE A 128 1.27 16.77 -3.16
C PHE A 128 1.04 18.24 -2.79
N ASP A 129 1.98 18.84 -2.07
CA ASP A 129 2.12 20.29 -2.12
C ASP A 129 3.05 20.57 -3.33
N ASP A 130 2.52 21.23 -4.35
CA ASP A 130 3.28 21.79 -5.48
C ASP A 130 4.27 22.86 -4.98
#